data_AF-A0A350M0Z0-F1
#
_entry.id   AF-A0A350M0Z0-F1
#
_cell.length_a   1.000
_cell.length_b   1.000
_cell.length_c   1.000
_cell.angle_alpha   90.00
_cell.angle_beta   90.00
_cell.angle_gamma   90.00
#
_symmetry.space_group_name_H-M   'P 1'
#
loop_
_entity.id
_entity.type
_entity.pdbx_description
1 polymer ?
#
loop_
_entity_poly.entity_id
_entity_poly.type
_entity_poly.pdbx_seq_one_letter_code
_entity_poly.pdbx_strand_id
1 'polypeptide(L)' 'MPEKIGNLLVRAGIISQEQLNRALREQAKTPGERLGHTLVKLGYIGRKQMVDFLEMQKKKRKSWIEKLFGK' A
#
# COMPACT_ATOMS: atom_id res chain seq x y z
N MET A 1 9.46 -7.87 -9.18
CA MET A 1 8.01 -7.57 -8.96
C MET A 1 7.90 -6.32 -8.10
N PRO A 2 6.97 -5.38 -8.36
CA PRO A 2 6.79 -4.23 -7.48
C PRO A 2 6.44 -4.73 -6.07
N GLU A 3 7.09 -4.16 -5.05
CA GLU A 3 6.78 -4.47 -3.65
C GLU A 3 5.29 -4.20 -3.39
N LYS A 4 4.58 -5.19 -2.85
CA LYS A 4 3.14 -5.06 -2.55
C LYS A 4 2.95 -3.95 -1.50
N ILE A 5 1.95 -3.10 -1.71
CA ILE A 5 1.68 -1.96 -0.82
C ILE A 5 1.51 -2.35 0.65
N GLY A 6 0.92 -3.52 0.92
CA GLY A 6 0.78 -4.04 2.28
C GLY A 6 2.12 -4.17 3.01
N ASN A 7 3.13 -4.75 2.37
CA ASN A 7 4.45 -4.92 2.96
C ASN A 7 5.16 -3.57 3.17
N LEU A 8 4.97 -2.63 2.24
CA LEU A 8 5.50 -1.28 2.36
C LEU A 8 4.88 -0.55 3.57
N LEU A 9 3.58 -0.70 3.80
CA LEU A 9 2.90 -0.12 4.96
C LEU A 9 3.40 -0.72 6.29
N VAL A 10 3.68 -2.03 6.32
CA VAL A 10 4.28 -2.70 7.49
C VAL A 10 5.70 -2.19 7.75
N ARG A 11 6.54 -2.13 6.72
CA ARG A 11 7.92 -1.61 6.84
C ARG A 11 7.97 -0.14 7.26
N ALA A 12 6.95 0.64 6.89
CA ALA A 12 6.80 2.03 7.30
C ALA A 12 6.22 2.20 8.71
N GLY A 13 5.86 1.11 9.40
CA GLY A 13 5.26 1.16 10.73
C GLY A 13 3.83 1.71 10.77
N ILE A 14 3.17 1.85 9.62
CA ILE A 14 1.81 2.40 9.53
C ILE A 14 0.78 1.37 9.96
N ILE A 15 1.01 0.10 9.64
CA ILE A 15 0.21 -1.04 10.09
C ILE A 15 1.12 -2.13 10.62
N SER A 16 0.60 -3.00 11.49
CA SER A 16 1.31 -4.21 11.93
C SER A 16 1.17 -5.35 10.91
N GLN A 17 2.05 -6.35 11.00
CA GLN A 17 1.93 -7.58 10.20
C GLN A 17 0.59 -8.29 10.45
N GLU A 18 0.08 -8.23 11.68
CA GLU A 18 -1.19 -8.85 12.05
C GLU A 18 -2.40 -8.13 11.43
N GLN A 19 -2.38 -6.79 11.43
CA GLN A 19 -3.37 -5.98 10.73
C GLN A 19 -3.36 -6.25 9.22
N LEU A 20 -2.19 -6.38 8.62
CA LEU A 20 -2.05 -6.77 7.22
C LEU A 20 -2.66 -8.15 6.95
N ASN A 21 -2.35 -9.15 7.78
CA ASN A 21 -2.89 -10.50 7.65
C ASN A 21 -4.42 -10.51 7.78
N ARG A 22 -4.97 -9.73 8.72
CA ARG A 22 -6.42 -9.59 8.88
C ARG A 22 -7.07 -8.92 7.67
N ALA A 23 -6.49 -7.85 7.15
CA ALA A 23 -6.98 -7.18 5.95
C ALA A 23 -6.95 -8.10 4.72
N LEU A 24 -5.92 -8.93 4.55
CA LEU A 24 -5.85 -9.92 3.47
C LEU A 24 -6.96 -10.98 3.59
N ARG A 25 -7.25 -11.46 4.82
CA ARG A 25 -8.37 -12.38 5.06
C ARG A 25 -9.73 -11.76 4.74
N GLU A 26 -9.95 -10.50 5.11
CA GLU A 26 -11.19 -9.79 4.77
C GLU A 26 -11.31 -9.50 3.26
N GLN A 27 -10.21 -9.10 2.61
CA GLN A 27 -10.18 -8.86 1.16
C GLN A 27 -10.52 -10.14 0.38
N ALA A 28 -10.04 -11.31 0.84
CA ALA A 28 -10.31 -12.59 0.20
C ALA A 28 -11.81 -12.94 0.17
N LYS A 29 -12.62 -12.39 1.07
CA LYS A 29 -14.08 -12.56 1.08
C LYS A 29 -14.79 -11.73 0.01
N THR A 30 -14.13 -10.72 -0.54
CA THR A 30 -14.72 -9.78 -1.52
C THR A 30 -13.88 -9.73 -2.79
N PRO A 31 -14.16 -10.60 -3.78
CA PRO A 31 -13.44 -10.62 -5.04
C PRO A 31 -13.42 -9.24 -5.73
N GLY A 32 -12.25 -8.82 -6.20
CA GLY A 32 -12.05 -7.53 -6.86
C GLY A 32 -11.83 -6.33 -5.92
N GLU A 33 -12.01 -6.49 -4.59
CA GLU A 33 -11.69 -5.42 -3.65
C GLU A 33 -10.17 -5.18 -3.58
N ARG A 34 -9.76 -3.91 -3.51
CA ARG A 34 -8.35 -3.54 -3.33
C ARG A 34 -7.97 -3.60 -1.85
N LEU A 35 -6.82 -4.20 -1.54
CA LEU A 35 -6.29 -4.28 -0.17
C LEU A 35 -6.25 -2.91 0.53
N GLY A 36 -5.87 -1.84 -0.18
CA GLY A 36 -5.85 -0.48 0.37
C GLY A 36 -7.23 0.00 0.82
N HIS A 37 -8.30 -0.38 0.09
CA HIS A 37 -9.68 -0.08 0.50
C HIS A 37 -10.06 -0.87 1.75
N THR A 38 -9.74 -2.16 1.80
CA THR A 38 -10.00 -3.02 2.96
C THR A 38 -9.28 -2.50 4.22
N LEU A 39 -8.02 -2.06 4.10
CA LEU A 39 -7.26 -1.47 5.22
C LEU A 39 -7.91 -0.21 5.78
N VAL A 40 -8.46 0.65 4.90
CA VAL A 40 -9.21 1.85 5.29
C VAL A 40 -10.54 1.48 5.94
N LYS A 41 -11.28 0.53 5.35
CA LYS A 41 -12.56 0.03 5.86
C LYS A 41 -12.43 -0.56 7.26
N LEU A 42 -11.32 -1.25 7.54
CA LEU A 42 -11.00 -1.82 8.86
C LEU A 42 -10.45 -0.79 9.85
N GLY A 43 -10.23 0.46 9.44
CA GLY A 43 -9.73 1.53 10.30
C GLY A 43 -8.24 1.44 10.63
N TYR A 44 -7.47 0.59 9.94
CA TYR A 44 -6.02 0.46 10.20
C TYR A 44 -5.19 1.60 9.61
N ILE A 45 -5.76 2.33 8.64
CA ILE A 45 -5.14 3.50 8.04
C ILE A 45 -6.23 4.46 7.56
N GLY A 46 -6.02 5.77 7.74
CA GLY A 46 -6.96 6.78 7.25
C GLY A 46 -6.95 6.89 5.72
N ARG A 47 -8.08 7.33 5.13
CA ARG A 47 -8.17 7.59 3.67
C ARG A 47 -7.07 8.52 3.17
N LYS A 48 -6.87 9.66 3.85
CA LYS A 48 -5.85 10.65 3.47
C LYS A 48 -4.45 10.03 3.51
N GLN A 49 -4.11 9.33 4.58
CA GLN A 49 -2.82 8.69 4.75
C GLN A 49 -2.56 7.60 3.69
N MET A 50 -3.60 6.83 3.31
CA MET A 50 -3.51 5.87 2.21
C MET A 50 -3.23 6.55 0.86
N VAL A 51 -3.90 7.66 0.58
CA VAL A 51 -3.67 8.46 -0.65
C VAL A 51 -2.24 9.01 -0.67
N ASP A 52 -1.82 9.66 0.41
CA ASP A 52 -0.47 10.21 0.55
C ASP A 52 0.61 9.13 0.34
N PHE A 53 0.38 7.92 0.89
CA PHE A 53 1.30 6.79 0.74
C PHE A 53 1.37 6.27 -0.71
N LEU A 54 0.22 6.16 -1.38
CA LEU A 54 0.15 5.75 -2.79
C LEU A 54 0.86 6.75 -3.71
N GLU A 55 0.72 8.05 -3.44
CA GLU A 55 1.44 9.09 -4.19
C GLU A 55 2.95 9.00 -4.00
N MET A 56 3.41 8.80 -2.77
CA MET A 56 4.82 8.58 -2.47
C MET A 56 5.37 7.36 -3.24
N GLN A 57 4.63 6.25 -3.27
CA GLN A 57 5.03 5.05 -4.00
C GLN A 57 5.19 5.32 -5.51
N LYS A 58 4.25 6.07 -6.11
CA LYS A 58 4.32 6.46 -7.53
C LYS A 58 5.53 7.35 -7.83
N LYS A 59 5.82 8.33 -6.97
CA LYS A 59 6.98 9.26 -7.13
C LYS A 59 8.30 8.52 -7.08
N LYS A 60 8.49 7.60 -6.11
CA LYS A 60 9.72 6.78 -5.99
C LYS A 60 9.96 5.94 -7.24
N ARG A 61 8.91 5.37 -7.84
CA ARG A 61 9.00 4.57 -9.06
C ARG A 61 9.35 5.41 -10.29
N LYS A 62 8.84 6.65 -10.37
CA LYS A 62 9.13 7.58 -11.45
C LYS A 62 10.58 8.07 -11.43
N SER A 63 11.09 8.40 -10.24
CA SER A 63 12.47 8.89 -10.05
C SER A 63 13.54 7.88 -10.46
N TRP A 64 13.30 6.57 -10.28
CA TRP A 64 14.25 5.53 -10.74
C TRP A 64 14.29 5.41 -12.27
N ILE A 65 13.15 5.55 -12.95
CA ILE A 65 13.06 5.55 -14.41
C ILE A 65 13.70 6.81 -14.99
N GLU A 66 13.43 7.98 -14.40
CA GLU A 66 14.05 9.24 -14.84
C GLU A 66 15.58 9.21 -14.73
N LYS A 67 16.14 8.56 -13.69
CA LYS A 67 17.59 8.39 -13.54
C LYS A 67 18.21 7.37 -14.49
N LEU A 68 17.44 6.40 -14.99
CA LEU A 68 17.93 5.36 -15.91
C LEU A 68 17.88 5.77 -17.39
N PHE A 69 16.94 6.65 -17.74
CA PHE A 69 16.71 7.07 -19.13
C PHE A 69 17.15 8.52 -19.41
N GLY A 70 17.88 9.19 -18.50
CA GLY A 70 18.40 10.53 -18.76
C GLY A 70 19.30 11.13 -17.69
N LYS A 71 20.61 11.02 -17.91
CA LYS A 71 21.41 12.12 -18.49
C LYS A 71 22.36 11.54 -19.52
#